data_AF-A0A5N7B3D9-F1
#
_entry.id   AF-A0A5N7B3D9-F1
#
_cell.length_a   1.000
_cell.length_b   1.000
_cell.length_c   1.000
_cell.angle_alpha   90.00
_cell.angle_beta   90.00
_cell.angle_gamma   90.00
#
_symmetry.space_group_name_H-M   'P 1'
#
loop_
_entity.id
_entity.type
_entity.pdbx_description
1 polymer ?
#
loop_
_entity_poly.entity_id
_entity_poly.type
_entity_poly.pdbx_seq_one_letter_code
_entity_poly.pdbx_strand_id
1 'polypeptide(L)'
;MSYPREIIDANPANGAGVGKMDTPKPNGWSPDSKVLPDALENGEQQIIEAGEAKYHRLGWKRLTIMLIIEAIGLGALSIPSAFASLGMVAGVICCVGIGLIAIYTSWIIGKVKLAFPGVRHYGDAGGLLMGRVGNELFTFMLILQLIFLTGSNCLTGTIAWRHITDSNNVCSVVFSVVSAVILLLLSIPSSFADMAWLGYIDFVSIVAAIGITIISTGIQGTQSGLSQVDWSALPQGDPSFSDAFIAISNIVFAYTFASCLFSFMDEMHTPQDFTKSIWTLGILQIVIYTVTGATIYAFVGKDVQSPALLSAGSLVAKVAFGIALPVIFISGAIGTIVAGRLIHGRIYENSVTRYVNTTKGWITWLILITILTILAWVIAEAVPFFDDLLSITSALFTSGFSFYLPPVMWFFLLRKGEWYSRENLFLSIVNFFVFIFGLVVLVGGLYSSIEDIRNNYRTGNVHSPFTCGAV
;
A
#
# COMPACT_ATOMS: atom_id res chain seq x y z
N MET A 1 12.33 -0.85 -34.02
CA MET A 1 12.34 0.61 -34.16
C MET A 1 13.44 1.15 -33.29
N SER A 2 14.46 1.76 -33.90
CA SER A 2 15.68 2.24 -33.25
C SER A 2 15.45 3.63 -32.66
N TYR A 3 15.78 3.84 -31.39
CA TYR A 3 15.75 5.16 -30.74
C TYR A 3 17.17 5.74 -30.67
N PRO A 4 17.37 7.03 -30.97
CA PRO A 4 18.69 7.64 -30.97
C PRO A 4 19.17 7.98 -29.56
N ARG A 5 20.44 7.62 -29.29
CA ARG A 5 21.25 8.09 -28.16
C ARG A 5 21.88 9.43 -28.56
N GLU A 6 21.62 10.49 -27.81
CA GLU A 6 22.45 11.70 -27.87
C GLU A 6 22.07 12.64 -26.72
N ILE A 7 22.71 12.50 -25.54
CA ILE A 7 23.07 13.61 -24.63
C ILE A 7 24.19 13.10 -23.70
N ILE A 8 25.44 13.08 -24.16
CA ILE A 8 26.63 13.16 -23.30
C ILE A 8 27.67 13.92 -24.12
N ASP A 9 27.93 15.18 -23.77
CA ASP A 9 29.25 15.84 -23.82
C ASP A 9 29.10 17.36 -23.63
N ALA A 10 29.52 17.86 -22.47
CA ALA A 10 29.96 19.24 -22.30
C ALA A 10 30.85 19.35 -21.06
N ASN A 11 32.15 19.13 -21.28
CA ASN A 11 33.24 19.52 -20.38
C ASN A 11 33.81 20.85 -20.90
N PRO A 12 34.01 21.88 -20.06
CA PRO A 12 34.92 22.96 -20.39
C PRO A 12 36.04 23.07 -19.35
N ALA A 13 37.27 22.81 -19.79
CA ALA A 13 38.48 23.24 -19.11
C ALA A 13 39.09 24.45 -19.84
N ASN A 14 39.62 25.39 -19.04
CA ASN A 14 40.63 26.42 -19.35
C ASN A 14 40.19 27.77 -19.97
N GLY A 15 40.52 28.86 -19.26
CA GLY A 15 40.60 30.22 -19.78
C GLY A 15 40.73 31.29 -18.69
N ALA A 16 41.86 31.98 -18.62
CA ALA A 16 42.31 32.87 -17.55
C ALA A 16 41.82 34.34 -17.65
N GLY A 17 41.82 35.05 -16.52
CA GLY A 17 42.42 36.40 -16.42
C GLY A 17 41.54 37.68 -16.50
N VAL A 18 41.34 38.30 -15.32
CA VAL A 18 41.41 39.76 -14.98
C VAL A 18 40.44 40.78 -15.61
N GLY A 19 39.76 41.54 -14.73
CA GLY A 19 39.32 42.93 -15.01
C GLY A 19 38.24 43.48 -14.08
N LYS A 20 38.64 44.17 -12.99
CA LYS A 20 37.76 45.07 -12.20
C LYS A 20 37.64 46.42 -12.91
N MET A 21 36.45 47.02 -12.96
CA MET A 21 36.30 48.48 -13.10
C MET A 21 35.00 49.00 -12.47
N ASP A 22 35.12 50.19 -11.93
CA ASP A 22 34.26 50.84 -10.93
C ASP A 22 32.92 51.39 -11.44
N THR A 23 32.03 51.63 -10.48
CA THR A 23 30.73 52.29 -10.63
C THR A 23 30.85 53.81 -10.85
N PRO A 24 29.80 54.43 -11.43
CA PRO A 24 29.12 55.47 -10.64
C PRO A 24 27.57 55.47 -10.77
N LYS A 25 26.90 55.84 -9.67
CA LYS A 25 25.54 56.44 -9.58
C LYS A 25 25.72 57.93 -9.20
N PRO A 26 24.70 58.82 -9.19
CA PRO A 26 23.26 58.66 -9.47
C PRO A 26 22.66 59.77 -10.40
N ASN A 27 21.37 59.65 -10.73
CA ASN A 27 20.35 60.71 -10.85
C ASN A 27 19.44 60.53 -12.07
N GLY A 28 18.16 60.25 -11.81
CA GLY A 28 17.12 60.18 -12.83
C GLY A 28 15.89 59.44 -12.32
N TRP A 29 15.05 60.15 -11.57
CA TRP A 29 13.69 59.69 -11.26
C TRP A 29 12.85 59.78 -12.54
N SER A 30 12.36 58.64 -13.01
CA SER A 30 11.36 58.51 -14.08
C SER A 30 10.30 57.52 -13.58
N PRO A 31 9.02 57.92 -13.44
CA PRO A 31 7.95 57.00 -13.11
C PRO A 31 7.53 56.19 -14.34
N ASP A 32 7.04 54.98 -14.10
CA ASP A 32 6.36 54.09 -15.05
C ASP A 32 7.21 53.36 -16.10
N SER A 33 7.76 52.21 -15.69
CA SER A 33 7.74 51.03 -16.55
C SER A 33 7.63 49.76 -15.70
N LYS A 34 6.77 48.86 -16.17
CA LYS A 34 6.31 47.62 -15.53
C LYS A 34 7.49 46.71 -15.15
N VAL A 35 7.87 46.71 -13.88
CA VAL A 35 8.69 45.65 -13.26
C VAL A 35 7.77 44.86 -12.34
N LEU A 36 6.98 43.94 -12.89
CA LEU A 36 6.00 43.14 -12.14
C LEU A 36 5.67 41.74 -12.70
N PRO A 37 6.49 41.08 -13.55
CA PRO A 37 6.43 39.61 -13.68
C PRO A 37 7.39 38.89 -12.71
N ASP A 38 8.65 39.31 -12.63
CA ASP A 38 9.72 38.52 -12.01
C ASP A 38 9.59 38.40 -10.47
N ALA A 39 9.00 39.38 -9.80
CA ALA A 39 8.86 39.35 -8.34
C ALA A 39 7.74 38.41 -7.85
N LEU A 40 6.73 38.14 -8.69
CA LEU A 40 5.66 37.18 -8.41
C LEU A 40 6.11 35.75 -8.71
N GLU A 41 6.84 35.55 -9.81
CA GLU A 41 7.47 34.27 -10.17
C GLU A 41 8.46 33.80 -9.08
N ASN A 42 9.33 34.69 -8.61
CA ASN A 42 10.29 34.40 -7.54
C ASN A 42 9.63 34.09 -6.19
N GLY A 43 8.46 34.69 -5.90
CA GLY A 43 7.69 34.41 -4.68
C GLY A 43 7.04 33.03 -4.71
N GLU A 44 6.43 32.66 -5.85
CA GLU A 44 5.88 31.32 -6.04
C GLU A 44 6.99 30.25 -6.09
N GLN A 45 8.11 30.52 -6.75
CA GLN A 45 9.29 29.65 -6.75
C GLN A 45 9.88 29.49 -5.35
N GLN A 46 9.98 30.54 -4.54
CA GLN A 46 10.44 30.42 -3.16
C GLN A 46 9.46 29.65 -2.27
N ILE A 47 8.15 29.74 -2.51
CA ILE A 47 7.14 28.93 -1.81
C ILE A 47 7.21 27.46 -2.26
N ILE A 48 7.47 27.21 -3.54
CA ILE A 48 7.69 25.87 -4.11
C ILE A 48 8.99 25.28 -3.57
N GLU A 49 10.10 26.03 -3.57
CA GLU A 49 11.40 25.62 -3.03
C GLU A 49 11.35 25.44 -1.51
N ALA A 50 10.69 26.32 -0.76
CA ALA A 50 10.46 26.13 0.67
C ALA A 50 9.53 24.93 0.95
N GLY A 51 8.59 24.67 0.05
CA GLY A 51 7.77 23.45 0.01
C GLY A 51 8.64 22.21 -0.21
N GLU A 52 9.42 22.16 -1.29
CA GLU A 52 10.31 21.05 -1.67
C GLU A 52 11.43 20.80 -0.65
N ALA A 53 11.96 21.86 -0.01
CA ALA A 53 12.94 21.77 1.08
C ALA A 53 12.33 21.25 2.40
N LYS A 54 11.00 21.33 2.57
CA LYS A 54 10.28 20.66 3.67
C LYS A 54 10.12 19.15 3.40
N TYR A 55 10.08 18.73 2.14
CA TYR A 55 9.86 17.33 1.73
C TYR A 55 11.13 16.46 1.67
N HIS A 56 12.35 17.01 1.63
CA HIS A 56 13.61 16.22 1.57
C HIS A 56 14.32 16.03 2.92
N ARG A 57 13.57 15.84 4.02
CA ARG A 57 14.15 15.78 5.39
C ARG A 57 14.19 14.38 6.00
N LEU A 58 13.74 13.34 5.28
CA LEU A 58 13.70 12.00 5.87
C LEU A 58 15.02 11.26 5.69
N GLY A 59 15.63 10.89 6.82
CA GLY A 59 16.69 9.88 6.85
C GLY A 59 16.10 8.46 6.78
N TRP A 60 16.91 7.49 6.37
CA TRP A 60 16.50 6.10 6.17
C TRP A 60 15.78 5.48 7.38
N LYS A 61 16.15 5.85 8.62
CA LYS A 61 15.49 5.36 9.84
C LYS A 61 14.02 5.80 9.93
N ARG A 62 13.74 7.08 9.65
CA ARG A 62 12.37 7.62 9.68
C ARG A 62 11.53 7.04 8.54
N LEU A 63 12.13 6.88 7.38
CA LEU A 63 11.53 6.19 6.24
C LEU A 63 11.16 4.74 6.59
N THR A 64 12.08 3.99 7.20
CA THR A 64 11.82 2.61 7.63
C THR A 64 10.62 2.57 8.57
N ILE A 65 10.52 3.50 9.51
CA ILE A 65 9.37 3.57 10.43
C ILE A 65 8.08 3.87 9.66
N MET A 66 8.08 4.84 8.72
CA MET A 66 6.90 5.11 7.89
C MET A 66 6.48 3.91 7.03
N LEU A 67 7.45 3.21 6.45
CA LEU A 67 7.21 1.99 5.69
C LEU A 67 6.63 0.88 6.58
N ILE A 68 7.13 0.73 7.81
CA ILE A 68 6.62 -0.25 8.79
C ILE A 68 5.17 0.05 9.13
N ILE A 69 4.87 1.31 9.41
CA ILE A 69 3.52 1.80 9.72
C ILE A 69 2.57 1.52 8.56
N GLU A 70 2.96 1.89 7.34
CA GLU A 70 2.10 1.74 6.16
C GLU A 70 1.86 0.26 5.81
N ALA A 71 2.89 -0.55 5.96
CA ALA A 71 2.88 -1.88 5.38
C ALA A 71 2.37 -2.98 6.33
N ILE A 72 2.47 -2.78 7.64
CA ILE A 72 1.92 -3.70 8.64
C ILE A 72 0.55 -3.18 9.03
N GLY A 73 -0.47 -3.73 8.37
CA GLY A 73 -1.87 -3.38 8.63
C GLY A 73 -2.78 -4.60 8.52
N LEU A 74 -3.91 -4.44 7.84
CA LEU A 74 -4.94 -5.47 7.69
C LEU A 74 -4.44 -6.80 7.13
N GLY A 75 -3.44 -6.78 6.24
CA GLY A 75 -2.92 -8.00 5.64
C GLY A 75 -2.37 -9.00 6.65
N ALA A 76 -1.89 -8.54 7.81
CA ALA A 76 -1.45 -9.42 8.89
C ALA A 76 -2.59 -10.27 9.47
N LEU A 77 -3.84 -9.77 9.41
CA LEU A 77 -5.01 -10.41 9.99
C LEU A 77 -5.56 -11.55 9.14
N SER A 78 -5.23 -11.62 7.84
CA SER A 78 -5.58 -12.74 6.94
C SER A 78 -4.50 -13.83 6.88
N ILE A 79 -3.30 -13.60 7.43
CA ILE A 79 -2.21 -14.60 7.36
C ILE A 79 -2.59 -15.90 8.09
N PRO A 80 -3.22 -15.89 9.28
CA PRO A 80 -3.60 -17.13 9.95
C PRO A 80 -4.59 -17.99 9.15
N SER A 81 -5.59 -17.40 8.49
CA SER A 81 -6.53 -18.17 7.65
C SER A 81 -5.84 -18.74 6.41
N ALA A 82 -4.86 -18.01 5.84
CA ALA A 82 -4.02 -18.53 4.77
C ALA A 82 -3.20 -19.76 5.22
N PHE A 83 -2.69 -19.76 6.47
CA PHE A 83 -2.00 -20.92 7.04
C PHE A 83 -2.95 -22.09 7.30
N ALA A 84 -4.20 -21.83 7.70
CA ALA A 84 -5.22 -22.87 7.85
C ALA A 84 -5.54 -23.56 6.52
N SER A 85 -5.60 -22.79 5.43
CA SER A 85 -5.88 -23.31 4.08
C SER A 85 -4.69 -24.06 3.48
N LEU A 86 -3.47 -23.53 3.61
CA LEU A 86 -2.27 -24.11 3.00
C LEU A 86 -1.59 -25.18 3.86
N GLY A 87 -1.87 -25.21 5.17
CA GLY A 87 -1.10 -25.98 6.14
C GLY A 87 0.21 -25.28 6.52
N MET A 88 0.85 -25.77 7.59
CA MET A 88 1.96 -25.05 8.22
C MET A 88 3.20 -24.96 7.32
N VAL A 89 3.56 -26.03 6.62
CA VAL A 89 4.79 -26.06 5.79
C VAL A 89 4.64 -25.11 4.60
N ALA A 90 3.54 -25.24 3.84
CA ALA A 90 3.31 -24.40 2.67
C ALA A 90 3.04 -22.94 3.07
N GLY A 91 2.34 -22.69 4.19
CA GLY A 91 2.13 -21.35 4.74
C GLY A 91 3.45 -20.63 5.05
N VAL A 92 4.39 -21.29 5.75
CA VAL A 92 5.72 -20.73 6.05
C VAL A 92 6.52 -20.49 4.77
N ILE A 93 6.57 -21.47 3.86
CA ILE A 93 7.31 -21.36 2.59
C ILE A 93 6.76 -20.20 1.75
N CYS A 94 5.43 -20.07 1.63
CA CYS A 94 4.80 -18.98 0.89
C CYS A 94 5.07 -17.64 1.56
N CYS A 95 4.88 -17.53 2.88
CA CYS A 95 5.08 -16.28 3.60
C CYS A 95 6.54 -15.78 3.47
N VAL A 96 7.52 -16.65 3.74
CA VAL A 96 8.95 -16.30 3.64
C VAL A 96 9.35 -16.07 2.18
N GLY A 97 8.95 -16.96 1.28
CA GLY A 97 9.32 -16.90 -0.14
C GLY A 97 8.78 -15.65 -0.84
N ILE A 98 7.49 -15.35 -0.65
CA ILE A 98 6.86 -14.15 -1.20
C ILE A 98 7.48 -12.89 -0.59
N GLY A 99 7.77 -12.90 0.72
CA GLY A 99 8.48 -11.80 1.38
C GLY A 99 9.87 -11.53 0.80
N LEU A 100 10.65 -12.59 0.52
CA LEU A 100 11.97 -12.45 -0.13
C LEU A 100 11.86 -11.93 -1.57
N ILE A 101 10.86 -12.39 -2.33
CA ILE A 101 10.58 -11.86 -3.67
C ILE A 101 10.19 -10.38 -3.57
N ALA A 102 9.35 -10.00 -2.62
CA ALA A 102 8.93 -8.61 -2.42
C ALA A 102 10.11 -7.69 -2.05
N ILE A 103 11.07 -8.16 -1.24
CA ILE A 103 12.33 -7.44 -0.96
C ILE A 103 13.12 -7.23 -2.26
N TYR A 104 13.26 -8.27 -3.07
CA TYR A 104 13.99 -8.22 -4.33
C TYR A 104 13.35 -7.26 -5.34
N THR A 105 12.04 -7.32 -5.54
CA THR A 105 11.35 -6.43 -6.48
C THR A 105 11.34 -4.99 -5.99
N SER A 106 11.23 -4.78 -4.68
CA SER A 106 11.40 -3.45 -4.05
C SER A 106 12.79 -2.88 -4.27
N TRP A 107 13.83 -3.73 -4.26
CA TRP A 107 15.18 -3.32 -4.63
C TRP A 107 15.27 -2.85 -6.09
N ILE A 108 14.58 -3.51 -7.02
CA ILE A 108 14.48 -3.07 -8.42
C ILE A 108 13.79 -1.70 -8.50
N ILE A 109 12.64 -1.54 -7.85
CA ILE A 109 11.87 -0.28 -7.83
C ILE A 109 12.76 0.89 -7.37
N GLY A 110 13.51 0.71 -6.29
CA GLY A 110 14.40 1.77 -5.83
C GLY A 110 15.63 2.00 -6.72
N LYS A 111 16.13 0.97 -7.44
CA LYS A 111 17.13 1.17 -8.49
C LYS A 111 16.60 1.99 -9.66
N VAL A 112 15.34 1.80 -10.05
CA VAL A 112 14.67 2.64 -11.06
C VAL A 112 14.59 4.07 -10.56
N LYS A 113 14.16 4.31 -9.31
CA LYS A 113 14.11 5.66 -8.73
C LYS A 113 15.47 6.35 -8.71
N LEU A 114 16.55 5.62 -8.40
CA LEU A 114 17.91 6.17 -8.45
C LEU A 114 18.38 6.49 -9.87
N ALA A 115 17.99 5.68 -10.86
CA ALA A 115 18.33 5.93 -12.27
C ALA A 115 17.48 7.05 -12.88
N PHE A 116 16.24 7.22 -12.42
CA PHE A 116 15.27 8.21 -12.89
C PHE A 116 14.68 8.99 -11.71
N PRO A 117 15.40 9.98 -11.16
CA PRO A 117 14.96 10.73 -9.99
C PRO A 117 13.61 11.44 -10.15
N GLY A 118 13.23 11.80 -11.39
CA GLY A 118 11.96 12.44 -11.71
C GLY A 118 10.71 11.58 -11.51
N VAL A 119 10.84 10.27 -11.26
CA VAL A 119 9.71 9.36 -10.99
C VAL A 119 9.21 9.56 -9.58
N ARG A 120 8.06 10.22 -9.38
CA ARG A 120 7.50 10.49 -8.04
C ARG A 120 6.52 9.41 -7.61
N HIS A 121 5.79 8.82 -8.54
CA HIS A 121 4.83 7.74 -8.30
C HIS A 121 4.80 6.74 -9.47
N TYR A 122 4.11 5.60 -9.30
CA TYR A 122 4.02 4.56 -10.35
C TYR A 122 3.47 5.04 -11.69
N GLY A 123 2.65 6.08 -11.70
CA GLY A 123 2.24 6.74 -12.95
C GLY A 123 3.44 7.16 -13.79
N ASP A 124 4.42 7.83 -13.20
CA ASP A 124 5.60 8.31 -13.92
C ASP A 124 6.46 7.16 -14.41
N ALA A 125 6.56 6.08 -13.63
CA ALA A 125 7.23 4.85 -14.04
C ALA A 125 6.53 4.21 -15.26
N GLY A 126 5.19 4.21 -15.29
CA GLY A 126 4.41 3.82 -16.46
C GLY A 126 4.63 4.75 -17.65
N GLY A 127 4.78 6.04 -17.38
CA GLY A 127 5.18 7.07 -18.34
C GLY A 127 6.50 6.77 -19.04
N LEU A 128 7.50 6.33 -18.27
CA LEU A 128 8.80 5.92 -18.81
C LEU A 128 8.73 4.66 -19.67
N LEU A 129 7.84 3.72 -19.34
CA LEU A 129 7.72 2.44 -20.05
C LEU A 129 6.87 2.53 -21.32
N MET A 130 5.73 3.22 -21.28
CA MET A 130 4.72 3.22 -22.34
C MET A 130 4.25 4.63 -22.74
N GLY A 131 4.95 5.69 -22.31
CA GLY A 131 4.54 7.06 -22.57
C GLY A 131 3.24 7.43 -21.86
N ARG A 132 2.47 8.35 -22.44
CA ARG A 132 1.25 8.89 -21.83
C ARG A 132 0.23 7.81 -21.43
N VAL A 133 0.09 6.75 -22.24
CA VAL A 133 -0.85 5.66 -21.96
C VAL A 133 -0.45 4.91 -20.68
N GLY A 134 0.84 4.61 -20.50
CA GLY A 134 1.33 3.95 -19.29
C GLY A 134 1.16 4.81 -18.04
N ASN A 135 1.35 6.12 -18.18
CA ASN A 135 1.14 7.05 -17.07
C ASN A 135 -0.30 7.00 -16.56
N GLU A 136 -1.28 7.15 -17.46
CA GLU A 136 -2.69 7.10 -17.07
C GLU A 136 -3.10 5.74 -16.52
N LEU A 137 -2.63 4.65 -17.15
CA LEU A 137 -2.98 3.30 -16.72
C LEU A 137 -2.47 3.01 -15.30
N PHE A 138 -1.20 3.26 -15.02
CA PHE A 138 -0.61 2.92 -13.72
C PHE A 138 -1.06 3.87 -12.61
N THR A 139 -1.30 5.15 -12.93
CA THR A 139 -1.96 6.05 -11.98
C THR A 139 -3.37 5.58 -11.65
N PHE A 140 -4.16 5.19 -12.66
CA PHE A 140 -5.51 4.67 -12.44
C PHE A 140 -5.50 3.38 -11.60
N MET A 141 -4.60 2.44 -11.90
CA MET A 141 -4.41 1.24 -11.09
C MET A 141 -4.03 1.55 -9.64
N LEU A 142 -3.13 2.52 -9.41
CA LEU A 142 -2.71 2.92 -8.06
C LEU A 142 -3.87 3.55 -7.28
N ILE A 143 -4.67 4.41 -7.92
CA ILE A 143 -5.87 4.99 -7.31
C ILE A 143 -6.86 3.90 -6.94
N LEU A 144 -7.14 2.96 -7.86
CA LEU A 144 -8.05 1.85 -7.58
C LEU A 144 -7.55 0.99 -6.42
N GLN A 145 -6.27 0.64 -6.39
CA GLN A 145 -5.69 -0.12 -5.28
C GLN A 145 -5.93 0.58 -3.93
N LEU A 146 -5.73 1.89 -3.86
CA LEU A 146 -5.95 2.68 -2.64
C LEU A 146 -7.43 2.71 -2.25
N ILE A 147 -8.35 2.81 -3.21
CA ILE A 147 -9.81 2.74 -2.95
C ILE A 147 -10.18 1.35 -2.42
N PHE A 148 -9.68 0.27 -3.02
CA PHE A 148 -9.90 -1.10 -2.54
C PHE A 148 -9.32 -1.31 -1.14
N LEU A 149 -8.13 -0.78 -0.86
CA LEU A 149 -7.52 -0.80 0.47
C LEU A 149 -8.39 -0.06 1.51
N THR A 150 -8.92 1.13 1.17
CA THR A 150 -9.89 1.82 2.02
C THR A 150 -11.18 0.98 2.19
N GLY A 151 -11.64 0.31 1.14
CA GLY A 151 -12.79 -0.60 1.19
C GLY A 151 -12.57 -1.74 2.18
N SER A 152 -11.41 -2.39 2.16
CA SER A 152 -11.05 -3.45 3.11
C SER A 152 -11.04 -2.95 4.56
N ASN A 153 -10.60 -1.71 4.79
CA ASN A 153 -10.66 -1.06 6.09
C ASN A 153 -12.11 -0.75 6.52
N CYS A 154 -12.96 -0.30 5.60
CA CYS A 154 -14.38 -0.09 5.87
C CYS A 154 -15.08 -1.41 6.23
N LEU A 155 -14.79 -2.48 5.51
CA LEU A 155 -15.30 -3.82 5.79
C LEU A 155 -14.82 -4.31 7.17
N THR A 156 -13.53 -4.17 7.47
CA THR A 156 -12.98 -4.56 8.79
C THR A 156 -13.60 -3.76 9.93
N GLY A 157 -13.87 -2.45 9.72
CA GLY A 157 -14.60 -1.62 10.68
C GLY A 157 -16.02 -2.13 10.94
N THR A 158 -16.71 -2.58 9.88
CA THR A 158 -18.04 -3.19 9.99
C THR A 158 -18.01 -4.45 10.85
N ILE A 159 -17.03 -5.33 10.59
CA ILE A 159 -16.81 -6.55 11.39
C ILE A 159 -16.51 -6.18 12.85
N ALA A 160 -15.62 -5.21 13.07
CA ALA A 160 -15.24 -4.75 14.41
C ALA A 160 -16.46 -4.25 15.21
N TRP A 161 -17.30 -3.39 14.65
CA TRP A 161 -18.45 -2.84 15.36
C TRP A 161 -19.50 -3.89 15.72
N ARG A 162 -19.76 -4.83 14.80
CA ARG A 162 -20.67 -5.95 15.04
C ARG A 162 -20.21 -6.79 16.22
N HIS A 163 -18.93 -7.13 16.25
CA HIS A 163 -18.37 -7.92 17.34
C HIS A 163 -18.32 -7.16 18.67
N ILE A 164 -17.91 -5.89 18.66
CA ILE A 164 -17.84 -5.06 19.87
C ILE A 164 -19.23 -4.88 20.51
N THR A 165 -20.25 -4.60 19.69
CA THR A 165 -21.59 -4.27 20.19
C THR A 165 -22.43 -5.51 20.51
N ASP A 166 -22.04 -6.70 20.01
CA ASP A 166 -22.78 -7.96 20.18
C ASP A 166 -24.25 -7.88 19.72
N SER A 167 -24.55 -6.89 18.90
CA SER A 167 -25.91 -6.56 18.49
C SER A 167 -26.20 -7.24 17.16
N ASN A 168 -26.69 -8.47 17.23
CA ASN A 168 -27.23 -9.18 16.07
C ASN A 168 -28.52 -8.53 15.52
N ASN A 169 -29.11 -7.58 16.26
CA ASN A 169 -30.34 -6.89 15.91
C ASN A 169 -30.12 -5.63 15.06
N VAL A 170 -28.87 -5.16 14.93
CA VAL A 170 -28.53 -3.98 14.11
C VAL A 170 -28.00 -4.46 12.77
N CYS A 171 -28.55 -3.90 11.68
CA CYS A 171 -28.18 -4.25 10.32
C CYS A 171 -26.67 -4.01 10.06
N SER A 172 -25.99 -4.95 9.40
CA SER A 172 -24.57 -4.81 8.96
C SER A 172 -24.32 -3.50 8.23
N VAL A 173 -25.23 -3.14 7.32
CA VAL A 173 -25.16 -1.93 6.50
C VAL A 173 -25.06 -0.67 7.37
N VAL A 174 -25.72 -0.63 8.54
CA VAL A 174 -25.63 0.53 9.45
C VAL A 174 -24.22 0.65 10.01
N PHE A 175 -23.60 -0.45 10.44
CA PHE A 175 -22.22 -0.44 10.93
C PHE A 175 -21.20 -0.11 9.82
N SER A 176 -21.51 -0.50 8.59
CA SER A 176 -20.70 -0.16 7.42
C SER A 176 -20.78 1.32 7.07
N VAL A 177 -21.98 1.91 7.10
CA VAL A 177 -22.16 3.37 6.94
C VAL A 177 -21.44 4.12 8.07
N VAL A 178 -21.53 3.67 9.32
CA VAL A 178 -20.78 4.27 10.44
C VAL A 178 -19.28 4.21 10.19
N SER A 179 -18.78 3.07 9.72
CA SER A 179 -17.36 2.90 9.37
C SER A 179 -16.93 3.84 8.25
N ALA A 180 -17.74 3.98 7.19
CA ALA A 180 -17.49 4.90 6.10
C ALA A 180 -17.49 6.37 6.57
N VAL A 181 -18.40 6.75 7.47
CA VAL A 181 -18.44 8.11 8.03
C VAL A 181 -17.19 8.39 8.87
N ILE A 182 -16.74 7.45 9.70
CA ILE A 182 -15.51 7.62 10.49
C ILE A 182 -14.29 7.75 9.57
N LEU A 183 -14.18 6.88 8.55
CA LEU A 183 -13.12 6.98 7.54
C LEU A 183 -13.14 8.32 6.83
N LEU A 184 -14.32 8.81 6.44
CA LEU A 184 -14.47 10.11 5.79
C LEU A 184 -13.98 11.24 6.70
N LEU A 185 -14.41 11.26 7.96
CA LEU A 185 -14.02 12.30 8.93
C LEU A 185 -12.51 12.31 9.17
N LEU A 186 -11.88 11.13 9.28
CA LEU A 186 -10.43 11.02 9.42
C LEU A 186 -9.66 11.33 8.13
N SER A 187 -10.32 11.25 6.97
CA SER A 187 -9.72 11.60 5.66
C SER A 187 -9.79 13.10 5.35
N ILE A 188 -10.49 13.90 6.16
CA ILE A 188 -10.62 15.35 5.95
C ILE A 188 -9.26 16.07 5.97
N PRO A 189 -8.35 15.80 6.92
CA PRO A 189 -7.08 16.52 6.96
C PRO A 189 -6.25 16.20 5.72
N SER A 190 -5.92 17.25 4.97
CA SER A 190 -5.29 17.13 3.67
C SER A 190 -3.78 16.96 3.75
N SER A 191 -3.16 16.81 4.94
CA SER A 191 -1.70 16.90 5.18
C SER A 191 -1.09 15.63 5.82
N PHE A 192 -0.05 15.04 5.20
CA PHE A 192 0.72 13.94 5.80
C PHE A 192 1.49 14.35 7.07
N ALA A 193 1.96 15.60 7.13
CA ALA A 193 2.68 16.10 8.32
C ALA A 193 1.79 16.11 9.56
N ASP A 194 0.48 16.27 9.36
CA ASP A 194 -0.52 16.30 10.43
C ASP A 194 -0.92 14.88 10.86
N MET A 195 -0.61 13.87 10.04
CA MET A 195 -0.98 12.46 10.19
C MET A 195 0.21 11.55 10.56
N ALA A 196 1.45 12.03 10.42
CA ALA A 196 2.64 11.21 10.68
C ALA A 196 2.70 10.65 12.11
N TRP A 197 2.14 11.36 13.09
CA TRP A 197 2.04 10.88 14.48
C TRP A 197 0.97 9.79 14.65
N LEU A 198 -0.12 9.84 13.87
CA LEU A 198 -1.19 8.84 13.89
C LEU A 198 -0.69 7.48 13.38
N GLY A 199 0.27 7.49 12.45
CA GLY A 199 0.96 6.28 12.01
C GLY A 199 1.63 5.49 13.15
N TYR A 200 2.21 6.17 14.15
CA TYR A 200 2.79 5.46 15.30
C TYR A 200 1.73 4.77 16.15
N ILE A 201 0.56 5.41 16.30
CA ILE A 201 -0.57 4.83 17.03
C ILE A 201 -1.10 3.63 16.27
N ASP A 202 -1.25 3.75 14.96
CA ASP A 202 -1.63 2.67 14.04
C ASP A 202 -0.73 1.45 14.23
N PHE A 203 0.59 1.61 14.10
CA PHE A 203 1.54 0.50 14.27
C PHE A 203 1.50 -0.15 15.67
N VAL A 204 1.44 0.65 16.74
CA VAL A 204 1.32 0.10 18.10
C VAL A 204 0.01 -0.66 18.27
N SER A 205 -1.07 -0.15 17.68
CA SER A 205 -2.41 -0.73 17.77
C SER A 205 -2.48 -2.11 17.11
N ILE A 206 -1.93 -2.27 15.90
CA ILE A 206 -1.93 -3.56 15.20
C ILE A 206 -1.03 -4.59 15.89
N VAL A 207 0.16 -4.20 16.34
CA VAL A 207 1.08 -5.11 17.05
C VAL A 207 0.46 -5.57 18.37
N ALA A 208 -0.17 -4.66 19.12
CA ALA A 208 -0.87 -5.01 20.35
C ALA A 208 -2.06 -5.94 20.10
N ALA A 209 -2.88 -5.66 19.08
CA ALA A 209 -4.04 -6.47 18.74
C ALA A 209 -3.65 -7.90 18.30
N ILE A 210 -2.60 -8.02 17.47
CA ILE A 210 -2.02 -9.32 17.09
C ILE A 210 -1.47 -10.05 18.31
N GLY A 211 -0.68 -9.37 19.15
CA GLY A 211 -0.10 -9.97 20.36
C GLY A 211 -1.17 -10.52 21.32
N ILE A 212 -2.24 -9.76 21.55
CA ILE A 212 -3.39 -10.19 22.35
C ILE A 212 -4.06 -11.42 21.74
N THR A 213 -4.24 -11.43 20.41
CA THR A 213 -4.83 -12.56 19.68
C THR A 213 -3.99 -13.83 19.84
N ILE A 214 -2.66 -13.73 19.67
CA ILE A 214 -1.73 -14.87 19.86
C ILE A 214 -1.80 -15.40 21.30
N ILE A 215 -1.78 -14.51 22.30
CA ILE A 215 -1.84 -14.93 23.72
C ILE A 215 -3.19 -15.61 24.02
N SER A 216 -4.30 -15.01 23.56
CA SER A 216 -5.64 -15.55 23.81
C SER A 216 -5.86 -16.92 23.19
N THR A 217 -5.47 -17.06 21.91
CA THR A 217 -5.58 -18.34 21.19
C THR A 217 -4.67 -19.39 21.81
N GLY A 218 -3.45 -19.02 22.22
CA GLY A 218 -2.53 -19.93 22.92
C GLY A 218 -3.08 -20.43 24.26
N ILE A 219 -3.71 -19.56 25.06
CA ILE A 219 -4.36 -19.97 26.31
C ILE A 219 -5.52 -20.94 26.03
N GLN A 220 -6.38 -20.62 25.06
CA GLN A 220 -7.51 -21.47 24.69
C GLN A 220 -7.05 -22.84 24.19
N GLY A 221 -6.09 -22.88 23.26
CA GLY A 221 -5.53 -24.12 22.74
C GLY A 221 -4.84 -24.96 23.82
N THR A 222 -4.20 -24.31 24.81
CA THR A 222 -3.60 -25.01 25.95
C THR A 222 -4.67 -25.61 26.88
N GLN A 223 -5.76 -24.88 27.14
CA GLN A 223 -6.86 -25.35 27.97
C GLN A 223 -7.64 -26.51 27.35
N SER A 224 -7.84 -26.49 26.03
CA SER A 224 -8.46 -27.61 25.29
C SER A 224 -7.52 -28.81 25.12
N GLY A 225 -6.23 -28.63 25.40
CA GLY A 225 -5.16 -29.58 25.13
C GLY A 225 -4.61 -29.41 23.71
N LEU A 226 -3.34 -29.03 23.60
CA LEU A 226 -2.68 -28.74 22.30
C LEU A 226 -2.68 -29.93 21.34
N SER A 227 -2.78 -31.17 21.85
CA SER A 227 -2.89 -32.38 21.02
C SER A 227 -4.26 -32.58 20.38
N GLN A 228 -5.28 -31.84 20.84
CA GLN A 228 -6.64 -31.86 20.29
C GLN A 228 -6.86 -30.76 19.24
N VAL A 229 -5.93 -29.82 19.11
CA VAL A 229 -6.02 -28.76 18.10
C VAL A 229 -5.75 -29.38 16.73
N ASP A 230 -6.72 -29.26 15.82
CA ASP A 230 -6.67 -29.83 14.47
C ASP A 230 -5.82 -28.94 13.54
N TRP A 231 -4.53 -28.83 13.84
CA TRP A 231 -3.54 -28.22 12.94
C TRP A 231 -2.73 -29.32 12.24
N SER A 232 -2.26 -29.05 11.03
CA SER A 232 -1.43 -29.97 10.26
C SER A 232 -0.27 -29.27 9.55
N ALA A 233 0.82 -30.01 9.39
CA ALA A 233 1.94 -29.62 8.56
C ALA A 233 1.56 -29.50 7.07
N LEU A 234 0.66 -30.37 6.60
CA LEU A 234 0.12 -30.41 5.25
C LEU A 234 -1.27 -29.75 5.20
N PRO A 235 -1.72 -29.30 4.01
CA PRO A 235 -3.08 -28.78 3.85
C PRO A 235 -4.11 -29.78 4.36
N GLN A 236 -5.07 -29.33 5.18
CA GLN A 236 -6.16 -30.17 5.66
C GLN A 236 -7.41 -29.99 4.78
N GLY A 237 -8.18 -31.06 4.60
CA GLY A 237 -9.50 -31.00 3.97
C GLY A 237 -9.52 -30.90 2.45
N ASP A 238 -8.42 -31.24 1.76
CA ASP A 238 -8.26 -31.13 0.30
C ASP A 238 -8.71 -29.75 -0.22
N PRO A 239 -7.99 -28.67 0.13
CA PRO A 239 -8.39 -27.32 -0.27
C PRO A 239 -8.55 -27.23 -1.77
N SER A 240 -9.63 -26.59 -2.20
CA SER A 240 -9.87 -26.37 -3.62
C SER A 240 -8.76 -25.49 -4.20
N PHE A 241 -8.66 -25.49 -5.53
CA PHE A 241 -7.79 -24.54 -6.23
C PHE A 241 -8.09 -23.09 -5.81
N SER A 242 -9.37 -22.77 -5.56
CA SER A 242 -9.79 -21.44 -5.15
C SER A 242 -9.25 -21.07 -3.77
N ASP A 243 -9.42 -21.95 -2.78
CA ASP A 243 -8.98 -21.73 -1.39
C ASP A 243 -7.46 -21.50 -1.31
N ALA A 244 -6.69 -22.33 -2.03
CA ALA A 244 -5.23 -22.21 -2.05
C ALA A 244 -4.76 -20.88 -2.67
N PHE A 245 -5.40 -20.44 -3.75
CA PHE A 245 -5.03 -19.18 -4.41
C PHE A 245 -5.52 -17.94 -3.66
N ILE A 246 -6.65 -18.00 -2.98
CA ILE A 246 -7.09 -16.93 -2.06
C ILE A 246 -6.07 -16.79 -0.92
N ALA A 247 -5.65 -17.91 -0.32
CA ALA A 247 -4.62 -17.91 0.72
C ALA A 247 -3.28 -17.30 0.24
N ILE A 248 -2.79 -17.71 -0.93
CA ILE A 248 -1.57 -17.13 -1.54
C ILE A 248 -1.77 -15.64 -1.81
N SER A 249 -2.91 -15.24 -2.35
CA SER A 249 -3.23 -13.84 -2.67
C SER A 249 -3.34 -12.97 -1.41
N ASN A 250 -3.82 -13.52 -0.30
CA ASN A 250 -3.86 -12.82 0.99
C ASN A 250 -2.45 -12.62 1.57
N ILE A 251 -1.56 -13.61 1.40
CA ILE A 251 -0.13 -13.42 1.73
C ILE A 251 0.49 -12.34 0.83
N VAL A 252 0.19 -12.36 -0.47
CA VAL A 252 0.63 -11.30 -1.40
C VAL A 252 0.11 -9.93 -0.97
N PHE A 253 -1.15 -9.83 -0.55
CA PHE A 253 -1.73 -8.59 -0.01
C PHE A 253 -0.96 -8.05 1.19
N ALA A 254 -0.48 -8.92 2.09
CA ALA A 254 0.30 -8.49 3.25
C ALA A 254 1.66 -7.86 2.88
N TYR A 255 2.18 -8.13 1.68
CA TYR A 255 3.42 -7.57 1.14
C TYR A 255 3.20 -6.44 0.12
N THR A 256 2.14 -5.63 0.29
CA THR A 256 1.74 -4.57 -0.67
C THR A 256 2.55 -3.27 -0.61
N PHE A 257 3.64 -3.20 0.18
CA PHE A 257 4.40 -1.95 0.38
C PHE A 257 5.08 -1.39 -0.88
N ALA A 258 5.21 -2.19 -1.94
CA ALA A 258 5.86 -1.79 -3.17
C ALA A 258 5.21 -0.58 -3.85
N SER A 259 3.88 -0.41 -3.73
CA SER A 259 3.10 0.64 -4.41
C SER A 259 3.45 2.07 -3.95
N CYS A 260 3.90 2.22 -2.71
CA CYS A 260 4.21 3.53 -2.12
C CYS A 260 5.72 3.86 -2.15
N LEU A 261 6.57 2.93 -2.61
CA LEU A 261 8.03 3.08 -2.56
C LEU A 261 8.55 4.31 -3.31
N PHE A 262 8.05 4.60 -4.52
CA PHE A 262 8.50 5.79 -5.27
C PHE A 262 8.22 7.08 -4.49
N SER A 263 7.02 7.21 -3.94
CA SER A 263 6.59 8.39 -3.16
C SER A 263 7.44 8.55 -1.90
N PHE A 264 7.64 7.46 -1.15
CA PHE A 264 8.43 7.50 0.07
C PHE A 264 9.91 7.78 -0.18
N MET A 265 10.47 7.23 -1.27
CA MET A 265 11.85 7.51 -1.67
C MET A 265 12.04 8.96 -2.15
N ASP A 266 11.00 9.62 -2.65
CA ASP A 266 11.05 11.04 -3.02
C ASP A 266 11.22 11.96 -1.80
N GLU A 267 10.80 11.52 -0.61
CA GLU A 267 10.96 12.28 0.63
C GLU A 267 12.35 12.10 1.30
N MET A 268 13.16 11.17 0.78
CA MET A 268 14.47 10.87 1.35
C MET A 268 15.49 11.97 1.05
N HIS A 269 16.22 12.40 2.09
CA HIS A 269 17.40 13.25 1.90
C HIS A 269 18.52 12.52 1.11
N THR A 270 18.72 11.23 1.40
CA THR A 270 19.76 10.40 0.76
C THR A 270 19.14 9.14 0.15
N PRO A 271 18.56 9.20 -1.06
CA PRO A 271 17.82 8.09 -1.68
C PRO A 271 18.60 6.78 -1.79
N GLN A 272 19.93 6.81 -1.78
CA GLN A 272 20.79 5.61 -1.88
C GLN A 272 20.66 4.67 -0.67
N ASP A 273 20.30 5.19 0.50
CA ASP A 273 20.14 4.40 1.73
C ASP A 273 18.82 3.59 1.77
N PHE A 274 17.96 3.71 0.76
CA PHE A 274 16.65 3.05 0.70
C PHE A 274 16.73 1.52 0.89
N THR A 275 17.83 0.92 0.43
CA THR A 275 18.08 -0.52 0.57
C THR A 275 18.07 -0.98 2.03
N LYS A 276 18.64 -0.18 2.95
CA LYS A 276 18.63 -0.48 4.39
C LYS A 276 17.19 -0.51 4.91
N SER A 277 16.35 0.41 4.44
CA SER A 277 14.94 0.48 4.83
C SER A 277 14.14 -0.71 4.32
N ILE A 278 14.30 -1.09 3.05
CA ILE A 278 13.59 -2.25 2.46
C ILE A 278 13.97 -3.54 3.18
N TRP A 279 15.27 -3.80 3.41
CA TRP A 279 15.70 -5.01 4.10
C TRP A 279 15.19 -5.07 5.54
N THR A 280 15.25 -3.95 6.26
CA THR A 280 14.74 -3.90 7.65
C THR A 280 13.24 -4.17 7.69
N LEU A 281 12.47 -3.51 6.82
CA LEU A 281 11.02 -3.71 6.69
C LEU A 281 10.67 -5.15 6.33
N GLY A 282 11.27 -5.66 5.25
CA GLY A 282 10.93 -6.97 4.70
C GLY A 282 11.25 -8.10 5.67
N ILE A 283 12.42 -8.07 6.33
CA ILE A 283 12.77 -9.06 7.36
C ILE A 283 11.79 -8.97 8.53
N LEU A 284 11.47 -7.76 9.00
CA LEU A 284 10.52 -7.57 10.10
C LEU A 284 9.13 -8.12 9.77
N GLN A 285 8.62 -7.86 8.55
CA GLN A 285 7.35 -8.40 8.09
C GLN A 285 7.36 -9.92 7.98
N ILE A 286 8.41 -10.51 7.40
CA ILE A 286 8.56 -11.97 7.33
C ILE A 286 8.44 -12.57 8.73
N VAL A 287 9.12 -11.99 9.72
CA VAL A 287 9.05 -12.46 11.10
C VAL A 287 7.65 -12.30 11.67
N ILE A 288 7.06 -11.11 11.60
CA ILE A 288 5.74 -10.83 12.19
C ILE A 288 4.66 -11.72 11.55
N TYR A 289 4.61 -11.78 10.22
CA TYR A 289 3.58 -12.54 9.51
C TYR A 289 3.76 -14.05 9.70
N THR A 290 4.99 -14.56 9.63
CA THR A 290 5.24 -16.00 9.84
C THR A 290 4.91 -16.41 11.28
N VAL A 291 5.33 -15.62 12.27
CA VAL A 291 5.01 -15.90 13.68
C VAL A 291 3.51 -15.83 13.92
N THR A 292 2.85 -14.78 13.43
CA THR A 292 1.40 -14.59 13.59
C THR A 292 0.61 -15.73 12.94
N GLY A 293 0.92 -16.05 11.68
CA GLY A 293 0.29 -17.15 10.94
C GLY A 293 0.50 -18.50 11.61
N ALA A 294 1.76 -18.85 11.88
CA ALA A 294 2.10 -20.16 12.41
C ALA A 294 1.54 -20.37 13.83
N THR A 295 1.65 -19.37 14.71
CA THR A 295 1.20 -19.53 16.11
C THR A 295 -0.32 -19.58 16.22
N ILE A 296 -1.05 -18.66 15.58
CA ILE A 296 -2.52 -18.67 15.64
C ILE A 296 -3.06 -19.96 15.01
N TYR A 297 -2.51 -20.40 13.87
CA TYR A 297 -2.90 -21.68 13.27
C TYR A 297 -2.54 -22.89 14.16
N ALA A 298 -1.39 -22.90 14.81
CA ALA A 298 -1.02 -23.97 15.75
C ALA A 298 -1.94 -24.05 16.97
N PHE A 299 -2.53 -22.93 17.39
CA PHE A 299 -3.37 -22.85 18.58
C PHE A 299 -4.86 -23.04 18.30
N VAL A 300 -5.33 -22.71 17.09
CA VAL A 300 -6.74 -22.77 16.70
C VAL A 300 -7.02 -23.94 15.74
N GLY A 301 -6.07 -24.32 14.90
CA GLY A 301 -6.25 -25.35 13.88
C GLY A 301 -7.01 -24.86 12.66
N LYS A 302 -7.75 -25.74 11.98
CA LYS A 302 -8.52 -25.40 10.76
C LYS A 302 -9.61 -24.35 10.97
N ASP A 303 -10.09 -24.14 12.20
CA ASP A 303 -11.23 -23.26 12.51
C ASP A 303 -10.84 -21.77 12.64
N VAL A 304 -9.62 -21.41 12.23
CA VAL A 304 -9.15 -20.01 12.21
C VAL A 304 -10.11 -19.14 11.41
N GLN A 305 -10.63 -18.12 12.07
CA GLN A 305 -11.49 -17.11 11.48
C GLN A 305 -10.66 -16.00 10.83
N SER A 306 -11.20 -15.38 9.78
CA SER A 306 -10.60 -14.20 9.13
C SER A 306 -11.57 -13.01 9.20
N PRO A 307 -11.16 -11.83 9.71
CA PRO A 307 -9.85 -11.50 10.27
C PRO A 307 -9.49 -12.28 11.54
N ALA A 308 -8.20 -12.58 11.75
CA ALA A 308 -7.69 -13.41 12.84
C ALA A 308 -8.12 -13.01 14.25
N LEU A 309 -8.44 -11.73 14.47
CA LEU A 309 -8.96 -11.19 15.73
C LEU A 309 -10.21 -11.93 16.22
N LEU A 310 -11.02 -12.44 15.29
CA LEU A 310 -12.21 -13.23 15.56
C LEU A 310 -11.91 -14.55 16.25
N SER A 311 -10.71 -15.10 16.03
CA SER A 311 -10.28 -16.38 16.63
C SER A 311 -9.91 -16.24 18.10
N ALA A 312 -9.81 -15.02 18.65
CA ALA A 312 -9.39 -14.79 20.02
C ALA A 312 -10.45 -15.15 21.08
N GLY A 313 -11.64 -15.63 20.70
CA GLY A 313 -12.76 -15.90 21.60
C GLY A 313 -13.60 -14.64 21.89
N SER A 314 -14.84 -14.79 22.35
CA SER A 314 -15.86 -13.73 22.31
C SER A 314 -15.46 -12.44 23.05
N LEU A 315 -14.98 -12.53 24.30
CA LEU A 315 -14.61 -11.34 25.08
C LEU A 315 -13.30 -10.72 24.59
N VAL A 316 -12.28 -11.55 24.32
CA VAL A 316 -10.95 -11.04 23.93
C VAL A 316 -10.96 -10.51 22.50
N ALA A 317 -11.77 -11.06 21.60
CA ALA A 317 -11.98 -10.49 20.27
C ALA A 317 -12.52 -9.06 20.35
N LYS A 318 -13.47 -8.76 21.26
CA LYS A 318 -13.95 -7.37 21.47
C LYS A 318 -12.84 -6.43 21.92
N VAL A 319 -11.99 -6.89 22.85
CA VAL A 319 -10.82 -6.11 23.32
C VAL A 319 -9.82 -5.90 22.19
N ALA A 320 -9.51 -6.95 21.43
CA ALA A 320 -8.55 -6.91 20.35
C ALA A 320 -9.03 -6.01 19.19
N PHE A 321 -10.31 -6.08 18.81
CA PHE A 321 -10.92 -5.15 17.86
C PHE A 321 -10.94 -3.72 18.37
N GLY A 322 -11.26 -3.50 19.65
CA GLY A 322 -11.21 -2.18 20.29
C GLY A 322 -9.82 -1.55 20.19
N ILE A 323 -8.77 -2.36 20.42
CA ILE A 323 -7.37 -1.95 20.27
C ILE A 323 -7.01 -1.78 18.80
N ALA A 324 -7.60 -2.54 17.87
CA ALA A 324 -7.35 -2.43 16.43
C ALA A 324 -8.14 -1.29 15.74
N LEU A 325 -9.08 -0.62 16.39
CA LEU A 325 -9.84 0.49 15.76
C LEU A 325 -8.94 1.61 15.18
N PRO A 326 -7.84 2.03 15.84
CA PRO A 326 -6.93 3.01 15.27
C PRO A 326 -6.35 2.56 13.93
N VAL A 327 -5.77 1.35 13.83
CA VAL A 327 -5.24 0.84 12.55
C VAL A 327 -6.31 0.76 11.47
N ILE A 328 -7.50 0.24 11.81
CA ILE A 328 -8.60 0.09 10.85
C ILE A 328 -8.99 1.43 10.23
N PHE A 329 -9.12 2.48 11.04
CA PHE A 329 -9.63 3.76 10.55
C PHE A 329 -8.54 4.72 10.07
N ILE A 330 -7.37 4.73 10.72
CA ILE A 330 -6.24 5.59 10.32
C ILE A 330 -5.65 5.09 9.00
N SER A 331 -5.35 3.79 8.88
CA SER A 331 -4.77 3.22 7.66
C SER A 331 -5.71 3.39 6.46
N GLY A 332 -7.01 3.13 6.65
CA GLY A 332 -8.03 3.34 5.62
C GLY A 332 -8.14 4.81 5.17
N ALA A 333 -8.07 5.76 6.12
CA ALA A 333 -8.11 7.18 5.83
C ALA A 333 -6.85 7.67 5.10
N ILE A 334 -5.67 7.17 5.47
CA ILE A 334 -4.41 7.45 4.77
C ILE A 334 -4.53 7.04 3.29
N GLY A 335 -5.05 5.84 3.01
CA GLY A 335 -5.29 5.40 1.63
C GLY A 335 -6.16 6.37 0.82
N THR A 336 -7.25 6.87 1.42
CA THR A 336 -8.14 7.87 0.79
C THR A 336 -7.44 9.20 0.58
N ILE A 337 -6.66 9.68 1.56
CA ILE A 337 -5.89 10.93 1.46
C ILE A 337 -4.84 10.82 0.36
N VAL A 338 -4.13 9.70 0.24
CA VAL A 338 -3.13 9.47 -0.81
C VAL A 338 -3.79 9.51 -2.19
N ALA A 339 -4.90 8.79 -2.38
CA ALA A 339 -5.64 8.79 -3.64
C ALA A 339 -6.19 10.19 -3.98
N GLY A 340 -6.77 10.87 -3.00
CA GLY A 340 -7.29 12.22 -3.13
C GLY A 340 -6.21 13.22 -3.51
N ARG A 341 -5.05 13.18 -2.86
CA ARG A 341 -3.89 14.04 -3.19
C ARG A 341 -3.38 13.80 -4.60
N LEU A 342 -3.32 12.55 -5.02
CA LEU A 342 -2.88 12.19 -6.36
C LEU A 342 -3.84 12.78 -7.41
N ILE A 343 -5.15 12.59 -7.24
CA ILE A 343 -6.17 13.14 -8.17
C ILE A 343 -6.19 14.67 -8.13
N HIS A 344 -6.27 15.26 -6.94
CA HIS A 344 -6.36 16.71 -6.76
C HIS A 344 -5.10 17.42 -7.28
N GLY A 345 -3.92 16.83 -7.04
CA GLY A 345 -2.64 17.32 -7.54
C GLY A 345 -2.55 17.33 -9.07
N ARG A 346 -3.18 16.37 -9.75
CA ARG A 346 -3.25 16.32 -11.21
C ARG A 346 -4.29 17.28 -11.79
N ILE A 347 -5.48 17.39 -11.18
CA ILE A 347 -6.53 18.31 -11.64
C ILE A 347 -6.07 19.77 -11.54
N TYR A 348 -5.35 20.12 -10.47
CA TYR A 348 -4.90 21.48 -10.16
C TYR A 348 -3.39 21.66 -10.31
N GLU A 349 -2.75 20.93 -11.22
CA GLU A 349 -1.28 20.93 -11.38
C GLU A 349 -0.67 22.34 -11.45
N ASN A 350 -1.34 23.25 -12.17
CA ASN A 350 -0.91 24.64 -12.41
C ASN A 350 -1.65 25.68 -11.53
N SER A 351 -2.22 25.29 -10.39
CA SER A 351 -2.98 26.21 -9.53
C SER A 351 -2.63 26.07 -8.05
N VAL A 352 -2.56 27.19 -7.33
CA VAL A 352 -2.41 27.25 -5.86
C VAL A 352 -3.51 26.46 -5.14
N THR A 353 -4.65 26.23 -5.79
CA THR A 353 -5.74 25.35 -5.33
C THR A 353 -5.21 23.97 -4.93
N ARG A 354 -4.16 23.46 -5.59
CA ARG A 354 -3.52 22.16 -5.32
C ARG A 354 -3.19 21.92 -3.84
N TYR A 355 -2.78 22.95 -3.11
CA TYR A 355 -2.33 22.84 -1.73
C TYR A 355 -3.47 22.82 -0.70
N VAL A 356 -4.74 22.87 -1.12
CA VAL A 356 -5.91 22.84 -0.22
C VAL A 356 -5.85 23.95 0.85
N ASN A 357 -5.30 25.11 0.48
CA ASN A 357 -5.18 26.28 1.37
C ASN A 357 -6.16 27.41 1.02
N THR A 358 -6.96 27.22 -0.02
CA THR A 358 -7.98 28.18 -0.48
C THR A 358 -9.38 27.61 -0.24
N THR A 359 -10.40 28.46 -0.13
CA THR A 359 -11.79 28.03 0.03
C THR A 359 -12.22 27.10 -1.10
N LYS A 360 -11.82 27.41 -2.34
CA LYS A 360 -12.03 26.54 -3.50
C LYS A 360 -11.36 25.19 -3.32
N GLY A 361 -10.10 25.17 -2.88
CA GLY A 361 -9.34 23.95 -2.64
C GLY A 361 -9.96 23.06 -1.56
N TRP A 362 -10.46 23.64 -0.47
CA TRP A 362 -11.18 22.91 0.58
C TRP A 362 -12.49 22.31 0.08
N ILE A 363 -13.29 23.05 -0.69
CA ILE A 363 -14.55 22.53 -1.25
C ILE A 363 -14.27 21.36 -2.19
N THR A 364 -13.30 21.50 -3.11
CA THR A 364 -12.97 20.45 -4.08
C THR A 364 -12.33 19.24 -3.42
N TRP A 365 -11.54 19.46 -2.37
CA TRP A 365 -10.98 18.41 -1.54
C TRP A 365 -12.07 17.60 -0.82
N LEU A 366 -12.99 18.28 -0.11
CA LEU A 366 -14.08 17.63 0.62
C LEU A 366 -15.00 16.81 -0.31
N ILE A 367 -15.33 17.34 -1.49
CA ILE A 367 -16.12 16.62 -2.50
C ILE A 367 -15.36 15.37 -2.96
N LEU A 368 -14.07 15.52 -3.28
CA LEU A 368 -13.25 14.42 -3.78
C LEU A 368 -13.11 13.28 -2.76
N ILE A 369 -12.75 13.58 -1.51
CA ILE A 369 -12.62 12.55 -0.47
C ILE A 369 -13.97 11.87 -0.20
N THR A 370 -15.08 12.62 -0.23
CA THR A 370 -16.42 12.05 -0.05
C THR A 370 -16.75 11.05 -1.15
N ILE A 371 -16.45 11.39 -2.41
CA ILE A 371 -16.65 10.47 -3.55
C ILE A 371 -15.78 9.22 -3.39
N LEU A 372 -14.50 9.38 -3.05
CA LEU A 372 -13.58 8.24 -2.87
C LEU A 372 -14.03 7.32 -1.72
N THR A 373 -14.47 7.88 -0.60
CA THR A 373 -14.98 7.08 0.53
C THR A 373 -16.29 6.37 0.18
N ILE A 374 -17.20 7.01 -0.56
CA ILE A 374 -18.43 6.35 -1.03
C ILE A 374 -18.09 5.17 -1.96
N LEU A 375 -17.14 5.34 -2.88
CA LEU A 375 -16.70 4.25 -3.75
C LEU A 375 -16.09 3.09 -2.96
N ALA A 376 -15.25 3.39 -1.97
CA ALA A 376 -14.67 2.38 -1.08
C ALA A 376 -15.75 1.64 -0.27
N TRP A 377 -16.75 2.35 0.25
CA TRP A 377 -17.90 1.78 0.96
C TRP A 377 -18.74 0.87 0.06
N VAL A 378 -19.02 1.29 -1.18
CA VAL A 378 -19.74 0.47 -2.16
C VAL A 378 -18.99 -0.82 -2.46
N ILE A 379 -17.66 -0.78 -2.56
CA ILE A 379 -16.83 -1.98 -2.77
C ILE A 379 -16.91 -2.91 -1.54
N ALA A 380 -16.83 -2.36 -0.33
CA ALA A 380 -16.94 -3.13 0.91
C ALA A 380 -18.31 -3.85 1.04
N GLU A 381 -19.39 -3.21 0.59
CA GLU A 381 -20.73 -3.81 0.58
C GLU A 381 -20.96 -4.79 -0.58
N ALA A 382 -20.26 -4.61 -1.70
CA ALA A 382 -20.37 -5.50 -2.86
C ALA A 382 -19.67 -6.85 -2.61
N VAL A 383 -18.54 -6.84 -1.89
CA VAL A 383 -17.77 -8.02 -1.51
C VAL A 383 -17.62 -8.03 0.02
N PRO A 384 -18.64 -8.44 0.77
CA PRO A 384 -18.61 -8.47 2.22
C PRO A 384 -17.82 -9.67 2.78
N PHE A 385 -16.72 -10.03 2.12
CA PHE A 385 -15.82 -11.13 2.51
C PHE A 385 -14.42 -10.57 2.65
N PHE A 386 -13.87 -10.62 3.86
CA PHE A 386 -12.55 -10.04 4.12
C PHE A 386 -11.47 -10.69 3.24
N ASP A 387 -11.39 -12.02 3.24
CA ASP A 387 -10.36 -12.74 2.49
C ASP A 387 -10.52 -12.59 0.96
N ASP A 388 -11.73 -12.63 0.41
CA ASP A 388 -11.91 -12.41 -1.03
C ASP A 388 -11.60 -10.99 -1.45
N LEU A 389 -11.99 -9.99 -0.65
CA LEU A 389 -11.72 -8.59 -0.97
C LEU A 389 -10.21 -8.31 -0.97
N LEU A 390 -9.47 -8.87 -0.01
CA LEU A 390 -8.02 -8.79 0.01
C LEU A 390 -7.39 -9.51 -1.19
N SER A 391 -7.86 -10.72 -1.50
CA SER A 391 -7.39 -11.50 -2.65
C SER A 391 -7.65 -10.81 -3.99
N ILE A 392 -8.83 -10.21 -4.21
CA ILE A 392 -9.12 -9.41 -5.42
C ILE A 392 -8.17 -8.22 -5.53
N THR A 393 -8.00 -7.49 -4.43
CA THR A 393 -7.13 -6.30 -4.40
C THR A 393 -5.70 -6.68 -4.76
N SER A 394 -5.23 -7.80 -4.21
CA SER A 394 -3.85 -8.23 -4.40
C SER A 394 -3.63 -8.86 -5.78
N ALA A 395 -4.59 -9.63 -6.28
CA ALA A 395 -4.55 -10.20 -7.61
C ALA A 395 -4.54 -9.10 -8.68
N LEU A 396 -5.42 -8.11 -8.59
CA LEU A 396 -5.54 -7.05 -9.60
C LEU A 396 -4.40 -6.02 -9.56
N PHE A 397 -3.94 -5.65 -8.36
CA PHE A 397 -3.06 -4.49 -8.20
C PHE A 397 -1.71 -4.85 -7.57
N THR A 398 -1.70 -5.50 -6.40
CA THR A 398 -0.44 -5.84 -5.72
C THR A 398 0.45 -6.73 -6.56
N SER A 399 -0.12 -7.71 -7.26
CA SER A 399 0.62 -8.60 -8.17
C SER A 399 1.38 -7.81 -9.24
N GLY A 400 0.80 -6.70 -9.71
CA GLY A 400 1.42 -5.78 -10.64
C GLY A 400 2.54 -4.98 -10.02
N PHE A 401 2.22 -4.16 -9.04
CA PHE A 401 3.18 -3.25 -8.45
C PHE A 401 4.34 -3.98 -7.76
N SER A 402 4.07 -5.14 -7.15
CA SER A 402 5.08 -5.90 -6.42
C SER A 402 5.78 -6.98 -7.24
N PHE A 403 5.15 -7.59 -8.25
CA PHE A 403 5.73 -8.80 -8.87
C PHE A 403 5.91 -8.75 -10.38
N TYR A 404 4.94 -8.30 -11.20
CA TYR A 404 5.15 -8.31 -12.66
C TYR A 404 5.68 -6.99 -13.23
N LEU A 405 5.36 -5.82 -12.66
CA LEU A 405 5.89 -4.54 -13.16
C LEU A 405 7.38 -4.33 -12.86
N PRO A 406 7.92 -4.69 -11.67
CA PRO A 406 9.34 -4.51 -11.40
C PRO A 406 10.27 -5.28 -12.34
N PRO A 407 10.02 -6.57 -12.67
CA PRO A 407 10.77 -7.27 -13.71
C PRO A 407 10.74 -6.56 -15.07
N VAL A 408 9.58 -6.06 -15.49
CA VAL A 408 9.46 -5.28 -16.73
C VAL A 408 10.34 -4.03 -16.66
N MET A 409 10.27 -3.27 -15.57
CA MET A 409 11.15 -2.12 -15.36
C MET A 409 12.63 -2.50 -15.40
N TRP A 410 13.01 -3.64 -14.83
CA TRP A 410 14.39 -4.10 -14.90
C TRP A 410 14.85 -4.36 -16.35
N PHE A 411 14.04 -5.08 -17.13
CA PHE A 411 14.37 -5.42 -18.53
C PHE A 411 14.47 -4.19 -19.44
N PHE A 412 13.60 -3.20 -19.26
CA PHE A 412 13.52 -2.03 -20.14
C PHE A 412 14.38 -0.84 -19.67
N LEU A 413 14.55 -0.64 -18.36
CA LEU A 413 15.16 0.58 -17.81
C LEU A 413 16.54 0.36 -17.19
N LEU A 414 16.79 -0.81 -16.58
CA LEU A 414 18.01 -1.06 -15.80
C LEU A 414 19.01 -2.01 -16.47
N ARG A 415 18.55 -2.87 -17.38
CA ARG A 415 19.38 -3.86 -18.07
C ARG A 415 20.47 -3.17 -18.89
N LYS A 416 21.73 -3.51 -18.62
CA LYS A 416 22.89 -3.03 -19.39
C LYS A 416 23.35 -4.09 -20.38
N GLY A 417 23.23 -3.83 -21.69
CA GLY A 417 23.60 -4.78 -22.73
C GLY A 417 22.53 -5.85 -22.97
N GLU A 418 22.94 -6.99 -23.52
CA GLU A 418 22.04 -8.08 -23.90
C GLU A 418 21.60 -8.89 -22.66
N TRP A 419 20.39 -9.45 -22.70
CA TRP A 419 19.82 -10.18 -21.56
C TRP A 419 20.52 -11.52 -21.30
N TYR A 420 21.10 -12.12 -22.33
CA TYR A 420 21.86 -13.38 -22.25
C TYR A 420 23.35 -13.19 -21.93
N SER A 421 23.79 -11.95 -21.68
CA SER A 421 25.16 -11.73 -21.21
C SER A 421 25.37 -12.43 -19.85
N ARG A 422 26.57 -12.94 -19.57
CA ARG A 422 26.85 -13.68 -18.32
C ARG A 422 26.52 -12.87 -17.06
N GLU A 423 26.66 -11.55 -17.13
CA GLU A 423 26.36 -10.62 -16.02
C GLU A 423 24.85 -10.46 -15.79
N ASN A 424 24.04 -10.53 -16.86
CA ASN A 424 22.58 -10.33 -16.79
C ASN A 424 21.78 -11.62 -16.77
N LEU A 425 22.36 -12.76 -17.15
CA LEU A 425 21.62 -14.01 -17.35
C LEU A 425 20.89 -14.44 -16.08
N PHE A 426 21.58 -14.42 -14.93
CA PHE A 426 20.98 -14.78 -13.65
C PHE A 426 19.82 -13.85 -13.28
N LEU A 427 20.03 -12.53 -13.35
CA LEU A 427 18.98 -11.55 -13.05
C LEU A 427 17.82 -11.64 -14.03
N SER A 428 18.07 -11.94 -15.31
CA SER A 428 17.02 -12.11 -16.32
C SER A 428 16.15 -13.32 -16.01
N ILE A 429 16.75 -14.45 -15.61
CA ILE A 429 16.02 -15.66 -15.22
C ILE A 429 15.16 -15.40 -13.98
N VAL A 430 15.73 -14.78 -12.94
CA VAL A 430 14.99 -14.44 -11.73
C VAL A 430 13.81 -13.51 -12.05
N ASN A 431 14.04 -12.43 -12.81
CA ASN A 431 12.98 -11.52 -13.23
C ASN A 431 11.90 -12.21 -14.07
N PHE A 432 12.27 -13.15 -14.94
CA PHE A 432 11.31 -13.94 -15.70
C PHE A 432 10.39 -14.77 -14.80
N PHE A 433 10.94 -15.50 -13.82
CA PHE A 433 10.12 -16.28 -12.89
C PHE A 433 9.25 -15.40 -11.99
N VAL A 434 9.76 -14.27 -11.52
CA VAL A 434 8.99 -13.33 -10.71
C VAL A 434 7.85 -12.69 -11.52
N PHE A 435 8.09 -12.39 -12.80
CA PHE A 435 7.06 -11.94 -13.73
C PHE A 435 5.95 -12.99 -13.92
N ILE A 436 6.32 -14.26 -14.15
CA ILE A 436 5.35 -15.35 -14.27
C ILE A 436 4.58 -15.54 -12.97
N PHE A 437 5.24 -15.48 -11.81
CA PHE A 437 4.57 -15.54 -10.51
C PHE A 437 3.52 -14.43 -10.37
N GLY A 438 3.85 -13.19 -10.71
CA GLY A 438 2.89 -12.08 -10.71
C GLY A 438 1.68 -12.32 -11.61
N LEU A 439 1.89 -12.85 -12.82
CA LEU A 439 0.77 -13.20 -13.73
C LEU A 439 -0.08 -14.36 -13.21
N VAL A 440 0.54 -15.36 -12.57
CA VAL A 440 -0.16 -16.48 -11.96
C VAL A 440 -1.02 -16.02 -10.79
N VAL A 441 -0.53 -15.11 -9.96
CA VAL A 441 -1.33 -14.49 -8.88
C VAL A 441 -2.47 -13.64 -9.46
N LEU A 442 -2.22 -12.86 -10.51
CA LEU A 442 -3.25 -12.07 -11.19
C LEU A 442 -4.41 -12.95 -11.70
N VAL A 443 -4.09 -13.99 -12.46
CA VAL A 443 -5.12 -14.85 -13.08
C VAL A 443 -5.75 -15.79 -12.05
N GLY A 444 -4.91 -16.47 -11.27
CA GLY A 444 -5.34 -17.44 -10.27
C GLY A 444 -6.13 -16.78 -9.15
N GLY A 445 -5.60 -15.71 -8.54
CA GLY A 445 -6.28 -15.00 -7.46
C GLY A 445 -7.62 -14.40 -7.90
N LEU A 446 -7.68 -13.78 -9.08
CA LEU A 446 -8.92 -13.21 -9.59
C LEU A 446 -9.97 -14.30 -9.91
N TYR A 447 -9.57 -15.38 -10.58
CA TYR A 447 -10.45 -16.51 -10.85
C TYR A 447 -11.00 -17.10 -9.54
N SER A 448 -10.10 -17.36 -8.58
CA SER A 448 -10.43 -17.99 -7.31
C SER A 448 -11.39 -17.16 -6.48
N SER A 449 -11.15 -15.85 -6.35
CA SER A 449 -12.08 -14.97 -5.64
C SER A 449 -13.42 -14.82 -6.34
N ILE A 450 -13.48 -14.79 -7.67
CA ILE A 450 -14.76 -14.75 -8.39
C ILE A 450 -15.55 -16.05 -8.16
N GLU A 451 -14.87 -17.20 -8.18
CA GLU A 451 -15.51 -18.50 -7.97
C GLU A 451 -15.98 -18.65 -6.52
N ASP A 452 -15.17 -18.23 -5.54
CA ASP A 452 -15.53 -18.31 -4.13
C ASP A 452 -16.71 -17.39 -3.79
N ILE A 453 -16.66 -16.12 -4.24
CA ILE A 453 -17.80 -15.19 -4.12
C ILE A 453 -19.07 -15.77 -4.75
N ARG A 454 -18.96 -16.38 -5.94
CA ARG A 454 -20.12 -16.99 -6.60
C ARG A 454 -20.68 -18.16 -5.79
N ASN A 455 -19.81 -19.00 -5.24
CA ASN A 455 -20.22 -20.14 -4.43
C ASN A 455 -20.88 -19.68 -3.13
N ASN A 456 -20.29 -18.69 -2.44
CA ASN A 456 -20.82 -18.09 -1.23
C ASN A 456 -22.21 -17.47 -1.44
N TYR A 457 -22.44 -16.76 -2.56
CA TYR A 457 -23.78 -16.27 -2.90
C TYR A 457 -24.77 -17.38 -3.28
N ARG A 458 -24.30 -18.46 -3.92
CA ARG A 458 -25.16 -19.56 -4.37
C ARG A 458 -25.61 -20.47 -3.23
N THR A 459 -24.74 -20.73 -2.25
CA THR A 459 -25.05 -21.60 -1.10
C THR A 459 -25.91 -20.89 -0.05
N GLY A 460 -26.09 -19.57 -0.16
CA GLY A 460 -26.87 -18.79 0.80
C GLY A 460 -26.18 -18.64 2.15
N ASN A 461 -24.86 -18.88 2.21
CA ASN A 461 -24.03 -18.64 3.40
C ASN A 461 -24.00 -17.16 3.80
N VAL A 462 -24.54 -16.27 2.95
CA VAL A 462 -24.33 -14.84 3.01
C VAL A 462 -25.52 -14.09 2.43
N HIS A 463 -25.68 -12.86 2.88
CA HIS A 463 -26.74 -11.97 2.52
C HIS A 463 -26.42 -11.25 1.19
N SER A 464 -27.45 -10.83 0.45
CA SER A 464 -27.26 -10.09 -0.81
C SER A 464 -26.58 -8.73 -0.54
N PRO A 465 -25.87 -8.13 -1.51
CA PRO A 465 -25.29 -6.80 -1.35
C PRO A 465 -26.31 -5.80 -0.81
N PHE A 466 -25.90 -4.96 0.14
CA PHE A 466 -26.75 -3.95 0.80
C PHE A 466 -27.97 -4.51 1.56
N THR A 467 -27.91 -5.76 2.02
CA THR A 467 -28.96 -6.34 2.88
C THR A 467 -28.45 -6.57 4.30
N CYS A 468 -29.37 -6.81 5.25
CA CYS A 468 -28.99 -7.07 6.63
C CYS A 468 -28.60 -8.55 6.80
N GLY A 469 -27.38 -8.84 7.23
CA GLY A 469 -26.93 -10.21 7.49
C GLY A 469 -25.55 -10.27 8.15
N ALA A 470 -25.03 -11.48 8.36
CA ALA A 470 -23.66 -11.69 8.86
C ALA A 470 -22.65 -11.34 7.75
N VAL A 471 -21.67 -10.51 8.11
CA VAL A 471 -20.55 -10.02 7.27
C VAL A 471 -19.28 -10.67 7.79
#